data_AF-A0A2V1GTV6-F1
#
_entry.id   AF-A0A2V1GTV6-F1
#
_cell.length_a   1.000
_cell.length_b   1.000
_cell.length_c   1.000
_cell.angle_alpha   90.00
_cell.angle_beta   90.00
_cell.angle_gamma   90.00
#
_symmetry.space_group_name_H-M   'P 1'
#
loop_
_entity.id
_entity.type
_entity.pdbx_description
1 polymer ?
#
loop_
_entity_poly.entity_id
_entity_poly.type
_entity_poly.pdbx_seq_one_letter_code
_entity_poly.pdbx_strand_id
1 'polypeptide(L)'
;MDREFPELLKQLHSIEIDYNDGEGIDFEPFDSFYSKSETTEWIKAWTGNNEVDGNDYLIFGQDGSGGYAAFWCVKDNCDLLQQPIVFFGSEGELGIIAQTFYDYLWLFARGVGPYEATVYPDESGIENQLFLDFAEERAPLIGRKSATHNFIYN
;
A
#
# COMPACT_ATOMS: atom_id res chain seq x y z
N MET A 1 2.74 18.76 -6.87
CA MET A 1 1.91 18.14 -5.82
C MET A 1 2.59 18.42 -4.50
N ASP A 2 1.83 18.76 -3.48
CA ASP A 2 2.37 18.82 -2.12
C ASP A 2 2.77 17.41 -1.69
N ARG A 3 3.96 17.25 -1.08
CA ARG A 3 4.52 15.95 -0.69
C ARG A 3 4.59 15.82 0.82
N GLU A 4 3.49 16.17 1.46
CA GLU A 4 3.30 15.93 2.89
C GLU A 4 2.47 14.67 3.10
N PHE A 5 2.93 13.82 4.01
CA PHE A 5 2.15 12.66 4.43
C PHE A 5 0.79 13.08 4.98
N PRO A 6 -0.30 12.47 4.49
CA PRO A 6 -1.60 12.58 5.15
C PRO A 6 -1.48 12.14 6.61
N GLU A 7 -2.21 12.81 7.50
CA GLU A 7 -2.19 12.49 8.92
C GLU A 7 -2.55 11.01 9.19
N LEU A 8 -3.47 10.46 8.41
CA LEU A 8 -3.89 9.08 8.55
C LEU A 8 -2.80 8.06 8.15
N LEU A 9 -1.94 8.40 7.19
CA LEU A 9 -0.78 7.59 6.83
C LEU A 9 0.25 7.57 7.96
N LYS A 10 0.51 8.73 8.58
CA LYS A 10 1.40 8.84 9.75
C LYS A 10 0.90 7.98 10.92
N GLN A 11 -0.42 8.01 11.15
CA GLN A 11 -1.04 7.20 12.20
C GLN A 11 -0.89 5.70 11.93
N LEU A 12 -1.12 5.25 10.68
CA LEU A 12 -0.87 3.87 10.29
C LEU A 12 0.60 3.48 10.54
N HIS A 13 1.55 4.29 10.10
CA HIS A 13 2.99 4.04 10.25
C HIS A 13 3.46 4.06 11.71
N SER A 14 2.68 4.65 12.63
CA SER A 14 2.99 4.65 14.06
C SER A 14 2.60 3.37 14.80
N ILE A 15 1.80 2.51 14.15
CA ILE A 15 1.45 1.19 14.70
C ILE A 15 2.64 0.25 14.46
N GLU A 16 3.10 -0.40 15.52
CA GLU A 16 4.21 -1.35 15.44
C GLU A 16 3.83 -2.56 14.57
N ILE A 17 4.68 -2.87 13.60
CA ILE A 17 4.55 -4.05 12.74
C ILE A 17 5.31 -5.20 13.39
N ASP A 18 4.59 -6.26 13.73
CA ASP A 18 5.19 -7.53 14.11
C ASP A 18 5.54 -8.31 12.85
N TYR A 19 6.84 -8.39 12.54
CA TYR A 19 7.36 -9.14 11.40
C TYR A 19 7.25 -10.66 11.59
N ASN A 20 6.92 -11.15 12.79
CA ASN A 20 6.67 -12.56 13.10
C ASN A 20 7.75 -13.51 12.52
N ASP A 21 9.03 -13.22 12.79
CA ASP A 21 10.19 -13.95 12.27
C ASP A 21 10.24 -14.11 10.74
N GLY A 22 9.61 -13.19 9.99
CA GLY A 22 9.52 -13.19 8.52
C GLY A 22 8.21 -13.78 7.98
N GLU A 23 7.30 -14.22 8.84
CA GLU A 23 5.98 -14.75 8.48
C GLU A 23 4.86 -13.70 8.72
N GLY A 24 5.24 -12.46 9.04
CA GLY A 24 4.34 -11.32 9.27
C GLY A 24 4.21 -10.42 8.05
N ILE A 25 3.79 -9.18 8.27
CA ILE A 25 3.74 -8.15 7.21
C ILE A 25 5.16 -7.73 6.86
N ASP A 26 5.60 -7.95 5.62
CA ASP A 26 6.88 -7.41 5.12
C ASP A 26 6.71 -5.96 4.64
N PHE A 27 6.77 -5.01 5.59
CA PHE A 27 6.66 -3.59 5.28
C PHE A 27 7.45 -2.71 6.26
N GLU A 28 8.29 -1.85 5.72
CA GLU A 28 9.03 -0.80 6.41
C GLU A 28 8.44 0.58 6.06
N PRO A 29 7.79 1.27 7.02
CA PRO A 29 7.24 2.60 6.78
C PRO A 29 8.35 3.66 6.67
N PHE A 30 8.19 4.61 5.76
CA PHE A 30 9.02 5.82 5.74
C PHE A 30 8.39 6.94 6.59
N ASP A 31 9.19 7.96 6.92
CA ASP A 31 8.74 9.17 7.63
C ASP A 31 8.23 10.28 6.68
N SER A 32 8.58 10.19 5.41
CA SER A 32 8.20 11.16 4.38
C SER A 32 8.12 10.49 3.01
N PHE A 33 7.43 11.16 2.07
CA PHE A 33 7.46 10.69 0.69
C PHE A 33 8.86 10.91 0.14
N TYR A 34 9.29 10.02 -0.77
CA TYR A 34 10.43 10.34 -1.62
C TYR A 34 10.23 11.71 -2.28
N SER A 35 11.31 12.45 -2.49
CA SER A 35 11.25 13.68 -3.27
C SER A 35 10.89 13.37 -4.73
N LYS A 36 10.48 14.40 -5.47
CA LYS A 36 10.21 14.24 -6.91
C LYS A 36 11.44 13.73 -7.66
N SER A 37 12.65 14.19 -7.34
CA SER A 37 13.85 13.75 -8.07
C SER A 37 14.17 12.30 -7.77
N GLU A 38 14.13 11.88 -6.50
CA GLU A 38 14.34 10.47 -6.11
C GLU A 38 13.31 9.56 -6.78
N THR A 39 12.02 9.94 -6.75
CA THR A 39 10.97 9.17 -7.44
C THR A 39 11.22 9.10 -8.95
N THR A 40 11.69 10.20 -9.56
CA THR A 40 11.99 10.26 -11.00
C THR A 40 13.17 9.36 -11.36
N GLU A 41 14.25 9.42 -10.59
CA GLU A 41 15.43 8.58 -10.80
C GLU A 41 15.09 7.10 -10.67
N TRP A 42 14.33 6.75 -9.63
CA TRP A 42 13.86 5.40 -9.40
C TRP A 42 12.97 4.88 -10.54
N ILE A 43 11.90 5.59 -10.93
CA ILE A 43 10.97 5.05 -11.92
C ILE A 43 11.62 4.91 -13.30
N LYS A 44 12.59 5.78 -13.64
CA LYS A 44 13.41 5.64 -14.85
C LYS A 44 14.30 4.40 -14.80
N ALA A 45 14.93 4.14 -13.66
CA ALA A 45 15.76 2.96 -13.46
C ALA A 45 14.94 1.67 -13.53
N TRP A 46 13.78 1.65 -12.86
CA TRP A 46 12.90 0.46 -12.81
C TRP A 46 12.28 0.13 -14.17
N THR A 47 11.81 1.14 -14.92
CA THR A 47 11.18 0.94 -16.24
C THR A 47 12.16 0.88 -17.40
N GLY A 48 13.39 1.37 -17.22
CA GLY A 48 14.32 1.66 -18.31
C GLY A 48 13.88 2.81 -19.24
N ASN A 49 12.79 3.51 -18.91
CA ASN A 49 12.25 4.59 -19.73
C ASN A 49 12.73 5.95 -19.21
N ASN A 50 13.45 6.73 -20.02
CA ASN A 50 13.95 8.05 -19.63
C ASN A 50 12.92 9.19 -19.74
N GLU A 51 11.75 8.93 -20.33
CA GLU A 51 10.70 9.91 -20.57
C GLU A 51 9.71 10.05 -19.41
N VAL A 52 9.63 9.06 -18.52
CA VAL A 52 8.78 9.12 -17.33
C VAL A 52 9.34 10.08 -16.29
N ASP A 53 8.46 10.64 -15.47
CA ASP A 53 8.83 11.41 -14.29
C ASP A 53 8.10 10.91 -13.04
N GLY A 54 8.60 11.29 -11.87
CA GLY A 54 8.08 10.83 -10.58
C GLY A 54 6.84 11.54 -10.08
N ASN A 55 6.09 12.30 -10.91
CA ASN A 55 4.88 13.00 -10.44
C ASN A 55 3.73 12.06 -10.13
N ASP A 56 3.68 10.92 -10.80
CA ASP A 56 2.54 10.01 -10.72
C ASP A 56 2.58 9.12 -9.47
N TYR A 57 3.71 9.10 -8.76
CA TYR A 57 3.92 8.23 -7.61
C TYR A 57 4.39 8.99 -6.39
N LEU A 58 3.79 8.67 -5.24
CA LEU A 58 4.21 9.12 -3.92
C LEU A 58 4.59 7.90 -3.08
N ILE A 59 5.86 7.54 -3.10
CA ILE A 59 6.44 6.38 -2.38
C ILE A 59 6.47 6.66 -0.88
N PHE A 60 5.91 5.75 -0.08
CA PHE A 60 5.79 5.93 1.37
C PHE A 60 6.35 4.79 2.23
N GLY A 61 6.82 3.71 1.61
CA GLY A 61 7.47 2.62 2.33
C GLY A 61 7.99 1.56 1.37
N GLN A 62 8.60 0.53 1.92
CA GLN A 62 9.20 -0.58 1.17
C GLN A 62 8.95 -1.92 1.84
N ASP A 63 9.21 -3.01 1.15
CA ASP A 63 9.41 -4.34 1.77
C ASP A 63 10.89 -4.53 2.15
N GLY A 64 11.23 -5.64 2.80
CA GLY A 64 12.61 -6.00 3.14
C GLY A 64 13.51 -6.31 1.95
N SER A 65 12.95 -6.48 0.74
CA SER A 65 13.70 -6.74 -0.50
C SER A 65 14.05 -5.46 -1.29
N GLY A 66 13.48 -4.31 -0.91
CA GLY A 66 13.67 -3.02 -1.57
C GLY A 66 12.64 -2.72 -2.67
N GLY A 67 11.53 -3.44 -2.72
CA GLY A 67 10.33 -3.07 -3.47
C GLY A 67 9.54 -1.96 -2.76
N TYR A 68 8.88 -1.08 -3.52
CA TYR A 68 8.25 0.13 -2.98
C TYR A 68 6.73 0.11 -3.03
N ALA A 69 6.10 0.58 -1.96
CA ALA A 69 4.69 0.93 -1.92
C ALA A 69 4.50 2.43 -2.18
N ALA A 70 3.55 2.77 -3.06
CA ALA A 70 3.30 4.16 -3.43
C ALA A 70 1.81 4.43 -3.66
N PHE A 71 1.37 5.66 -3.37
CA PHE A 71 0.14 6.15 -3.99
C PHE A 71 0.38 6.36 -5.49
N TRP A 72 -0.58 5.92 -6.29
CA TRP A 72 -0.61 6.19 -7.73
C TRP A 72 -1.59 7.32 -8.02
N CYS A 73 -1.07 8.52 -8.29
CA CYS A 73 -1.81 9.77 -8.45
C CYS A 73 -2.48 9.89 -9.83
N VAL A 74 -3.32 8.91 -10.17
CA VAL A 74 -3.95 8.77 -11.50
C VAL A 74 -5.35 9.41 -11.59
N LYS A 75 -6.03 9.63 -10.46
CA LYS A 75 -7.38 10.22 -10.43
C LYS A 75 -7.28 11.74 -10.33
N ASP A 76 -7.80 12.44 -11.34
CA ASP A 76 -7.85 13.91 -11.35
C ASP A 76 -8.75 14.46 -10.23
N ASN A 77 -8.32 15.58 -9.62
CA ASN A 77 -9.07 16.32 -8.58
C ASN A 77 -9.57 15.45 -7.41
N CYS A 78 -8.85 14.39 -7.09
CA CYS A 78 -9.19 13.45 -6.03
C CYS A 78 -8.26 13.62 -4.83
N ASP A 79 -8.80 13.42 -3.62
CA ASP A 79 -7.99 13.39 -2.39
C ASP A 79 -6.94 12.27 -2.47
N LEU A 80 -5.78 12.47 -1.86
CA LEU A 80 -4.69 11.50 -1.92
C LEU A 80 -5.11 10.13 -1.35
N LEU A 81 -5.91 10.10 -0.27
CA LEU A 81 -6.40 8.87 0.34
C LEU A 81 -7.39 8.10 -0.56
N GLN A 82 -7.89 8.74 -1.60
CA GLN A 82 -8.76 8.12 -2.61
C GLN A 82 -7.97 7.63 -3.83
N GLN A 83 -6.67 7.91 -3.91
CA GLN A 83 -5.81 7.36 -4.97
C GLN A 83 -5.57 5.87 -4.71
N PRO A 84 -5.41 5.06 -5.78
CA PRO A 84 -4.95 3.68 -5.64
C PRO A 84 -3.56 3.61 -5.01
N ILE A 85 -3.25 2.47 -4.40
CA ILE A 85 -1.92 2.14 -3.92
C ILE A 85 -1.38 0.99 -4.77
N VAL A 86 -0.13 1.14 -5.17
CA VAL A 86 0.61 0.21 -6.00
C VAL A 86 1.86 -0.26 -5.28
N PHE A 87 2.30 -1.47 -5.61
CA PHE A 87 3.59 -2.02 -5.21
C PHE A 87 4.45 -2.31 -6.43
N PHE A 88 5.73 -1.97 -6.34
CA PHE A 88 6.75 -2.25 -7.34
C PHE A 88 7.87 -3.06 -6.69
N GLY A 89 7.94 -4.36 -6.95
CA GLY A 89 8.99 -5.23 -6.48
C GLY A 89 10.33 -4.97 -7.17
N SER A 90 11.41 -5.29 -6.47
CA SER A 90 12.78 -5.12 -6.96
C SER A 90 13.12 -6.06 -8.13
N GLU A 91 12.40 -7.19 -8.26
CA GLU A 91 12.58 -8.18 -9.34
C GLU A 91 11.54 -8.04 -10.47
N GLY A 92 10.70 -7.00 -10.42
CA GLY A 92 9.74 -6.66 -11.47
C GLY A 92 8.29 -7.00 -11.15
N GLU A 93 7.98 -7.44 -9.92
CA GLU A 93 6.62 -7.57 -9.42
C GLU A 93 5.91 -6.21 -9.49
N LEU A 94 4.64 -6.22 -9.89
CA LEU A 94 3.84 -5.00 -9.99
C LEU A 94 2.36 -5.32 -9.77
N GLY A 95 1.75 -4.59 -8.85
CA GLY A 95 0.33 -4.75 -8.55
C GLY A 95 -0.33 -3.47 -8.05
N ILE A 96 -1.60 -3.28 -8.39
CA ILE A 96 -2.48 -2.36 -7.65
C ILE A 96 -2.99 -3.15 -6.45
N ILE A 97 -2.46 -2.85 -5.28
CA ILE A 97 -2.76 -3.59 -4.04
C ILE A 97 -4.02 -3.07 -3.35
N ALA A 98 -4.35 -1.79 -3.52
CA ALA A 98 -5.55 -1.20 -2.94
C ALA A 98 -6.15 -0.12 -3.84
N GLN A 99 -7.49 -0.01 -3.89
CA GLN A 99 -8.18 0.99 -4.73
C GLN A 99 -8.22 2.37 -4.08
N THR A 100 -8.10 2.41 -2.75
CA THR A 100 -8.00 3.57 -1.88
C THR A 100 -7.10 3.25 -0.69
N PHE A 101 -6.69 4.27 0.07
CA PHE A 101 -5.98 4.08 1.34
C PHE A 101 -6.80 3.27 2.35
N TYR A 102 -8.13 3.39 2.33
CA TYR A 102 -8.99 2.65 3.26
C TYR A 102 -9.01 1.15 2.97
N ASP A 103 -8.95 0.76 1.70
CA ASP A 103 -8.79 -0.66 1.33
C ASP A 103 -7.43 -1.19 1.77
N TYR A 104 -6.40 -0.34 1.78
CA TYR A 104 -5.06 -0.68 2.29
C TYR A 104 -5.03 -0.91 3.80
N LEU A 105 -5.82 -0.15 4.58
CA LEU A 105 -6.00 -0.44 6.02
C LEU A 105 -6.54 -1.85 6.26
N TRP A 106 -7.46 -2.31 5.42
CA TRP A 106 -8.02 -3.65 5.53
C TRP A 106 -7.05 -4.76 5.10
N LEU A 107 -6.05 -4.47 4.24
CA LEU A 107 -4.96 -5.41 3.99
C LEU A 107 -4.11 -5.63 5.24
N PHE A 108 -3.70 -4.53 5.89
CA PHE A 108 -2.94 -4.58 7.14
C PHE A 108 -3.70 -5.27 8.26
N ALA A 109 -5.01 -5.01 8.38
CA ALA A 109 -5.87 -5.70 9.34
C ALA A 109 -5.82 -7.22 9.17
N ARG A 110 -5.75 -7.70 7.92
CA ARG A 110 -5.65 -9.12 7.57
C ARG A 110 -4.24 -9.70 7.65
N GLY A 111 -3.26 -8.92 8.13
CA GLY A 111 -1.87 -9.34 8.17
C GLY A 111 -1.18 -9.42 6.81
N VAL A 112 -1.65 -8.67 5.82
CA VAL A 112 -1.11 -8.70 4.44
C VAL A 112 -0.47 -7.35 4.11
N GLY A 113 0.82 -7.37 3.76
CA GLY A 113 1.57 -6.21 3.31
C GLY A 113 1.57 -6.02 1.79
N PRO A 114 2.30 -5.00 1.29
CA PRO A 114 2.37 -4.70 -0.15
C PRO A 114 2.93 -5.84 -1.01
N TYR A 115 3.98 -6.49 -0.53
CA TYR A 115 4.62 -7.60 -1.24
C TYR A 115 3.67 -8.80 -1.31
N GLU A 116 3.10 -9.22 -0.18
CA GLU A 116 2.22 -10.38 -0.09
C GLU A 116 0.96 -10.17 -0.92
N ALA A 117 0.36 -8.98 -0.89
CA ALA A 117 -0.81 -8.65 -1.71
C ALA A 117 -0.53 -8.74 -3.22
N THR A 118 0.73 -8.59 -3.64
CA THR A 118 1.14 -8.64 -5.04
C THR A 118 1.50 -10.06 -5.47
N VAL A 119 2.25 -10.79 -4.65
CA VAL A 119 2.81 -12.11 -5.00
C VAL A 119 1.86 -13.25 -4.62
N TYR A 120 1.10 -13.10 -3.54
CA TYR A 120 0.20 -14.11 -2.97
C TYR A 120 -1.24 -13.56 -2.80
N PRO A 121 -1.92 -13.10 -3.87
CA PRO A 121 -3.19 -12.38 -3.76
C PRO A 121 -4.36 -13.19 -3.18
N ASP A 122 -4.27 -14.52 -3.22
CA ASP A 122 -5.29 -15.44 -2.69
C ASP A 122 -4.99 -15.88 -1.23
N GLU A 123 -3.83 -15.52 -0.69
CA GLU A 123 -3.43 -15.89 0.66
C GLU A 123 -3.89 -14.86 1.70
N SER A 124 -4.20 -15.33 2.90
CA SER A 124 -4.51 -14.48 4.05
C SER A 124 -3.37 -14.57 5.05
N GLY A 125 -2.90 -13.41 5.52
CA GLY A 125 -1.99 -13.33 6.65
C GLY A 125 -2.67 -13.64 7.98
N ILE A 126 -1.90 -13.46 9.06
CA ILE A 126 -2.42 -13.55 10.43
C ILE A 126 -3.04 -12.20 10.78
N GLU A 127 -4.34 -12.20 11.07
CA GLU A 127 -5.06 -11.01 11.48
C GLU A 127 -4.35 -10.31 12.65
N ASN A 128 -4.18 -8.99 12.53
CA ASN A 128 -3.53 -8.17 13.55
C ASN A 128 -4.54 -7.23 14.19
N GLN A 129 -4.78 -7.41 15.49
CA GLN A 129 -5.82 -6.68 16.21
C GLN A 129 -5.60 -5.15 16.20
N LEU A 130 -4.37 -4.67 16.26
CA LEU A 130 -4.09 -3.22 16.26
C LEU A 130 -4.47 -2.60 14.91
N PHE A 131 -4.10 -3.26 13.81
CA PHE A 131 -4.49 -2.81 12.48
C PHE A 131 -5.98 -2.97 12.21
N LEU A 132 -6.61 -4.03 12.75
CA LEU A 132 -8.06 -4.23 12.66
C LEU A 132 -8.82 -3.11 13.37
N ASP A 133 -8.47 -2.81 14.62
CA ASP A 133 -9.09 -1.73 15.40
C ASP A 133 -8.93 -0.38 14.69
N PHE A 134 -7.74 -0.12 14.14
CA PHE A 134 -7.46 1.09 13.37
C PHE A 134 -8.28 1.17 12.07
N ALA A 135 -8.38 0.07 11.32
CA ALA A 135 -9.19 0.01 10.11
C ALA A 135 -10.68 0.23 10.42
N GLU A 136 -11.21 -0.37 11.49
CA GLU A 136 -12.60 -0.19 11.93
C GLU A 136 -12.92 1.24 12.34
N GLU A 137 -11.99 1.93 13.00
CA GLU A 137 -12.17 3.33 13.41
C GLU A 137 -12.09 4.31 12.23
N ARG A 138 -11.19 4.05 11.26
CA ARG A 138 -10.76 5.04 10.27
C ARG A 138 -11.30 4.81 8.87
N ALA A 139 -11.60 3.57 8.49
CA ALA A 139 -12.20 3.29 7.20
C ALA A 139 -13.70 3.61 7.24
N PRO A 140 -14.22 4.43 6.30
CA PRO A 140 -15.65 4.67 6.20
C PRO A 140 -16.40 3.33 6.08
N LEU A 141 -17.48 3.16 6.86
CA LEU A 141 -18.32 1.96 6.80
C LEU A 141 -18.97 1.71 5.41
N ILE A 142 -18.88 2.68 4.50
CA ILE A 142 -19.26 2.53 3.10
C ILE A 142 -18.18 1.71 2.40
N GLY A 143 -18.32 0.38 2.41
CA GLY A 143 -17.33 -0.49 1.77
C GLY A 143 -17.11 -1.85 2.41
N ARG A 144 -17.84 -2.23 3.49
CA ARG A 144 -17.98 -3.65 3.88
C ARG A 144 -18.71 -4.43 2.76
N LYS A 145 -18.08 -4.59 1.59
CA LYS A 145 -18.29 -5.80 0.80
C LYS A 145 -17.61 -6.88 1.63
N SER A 146 -18.40 -7.52 2.47
CA SER A 146 -18.04 -8.79 3.08
C SER A 146 -17.38 -9.65 2.01
N ALA A 147 -16.09 -9.95 2.19
CA ALA A 147 -15.43 -11.03 1.49
C ALA A 147 -15.96 -12.38 2.01
N THR A 148 -17.28 -12.54 2.07
CA THR A 148 -17.93 -13.83 2.10
C THR A 148 -18.38 -14.11 0.68
N HIS A 149 -17.43 -14.58 -0.13
CA HIS A 149 -17.74 -15.23 -1.39
C HIS A 149 -18.46 -16.55 -1.08
N ASN A 150 -19.75 -16.47 -0.78
CA ASN A 150 -20.64 -17.63 -0.80
C ASN A 150 -20.94 -17.94 -2.27
N PHE A 151 -20.14 -18.82 -2.87
CA PHE A 151 -20.59 -19.54 -4.06
C PHE A 151 -21.65 -20.55 -3.62
N ILE A 152 -22.92 -20.19 -3.81
CA ILE A 152 -24.01 -21.17 -3.90
C ILE A 152 -24.34 -21.29 -5.39
N TYR A 153 -23.94 -22.41 -5.99
CA TYR A 153 -24.46 -22.85 -7.28
C TYR A 153 -25.91 -23.33 -7.07
N ASN A 154 -26.82 -22.80 -7.89
CA ASN A 154 -28.09 -23.46 -8.25
C ASN A 154 -28.07 -23.70 -9.76
#